data_AF-A0A537SMX8-F1
#
_entry.id   AF-A0A537SMX8-F1
#
_cell.length_a   1.000
_cell.length_b   1.000
_cell.length_c   1.000
_cell.angle_alpha   90.00
_cell.angle_beta   90.00
_cell.angle_gamma   90.00
#
_symmetry.space_group_name_H-M   'P 1'
#
loop_
_entity.id
_entity.type
_entity.pdbx_description
1 polymer ?
#
loop_
_entity_poly.entity_id
_entity_poly.type
_entity_poly.pdbx_seq_one_letter_code
_entity_poly.pdbx_strand_id
1 'polypeptide(L)'
;MMRREAILPLVLFAALVLSVALGALAASGHFPHERRVPSLRGGFGGAVLFGACALLALSLVVGAAAAWRIMPWPAAVIAGGAAILAAPLLLRPLPDRFVNGRAALVAFSGASVVLALALALL
;
A
#
# COMPACT_ATOMS: atom_id res chain seq x y z
N MET A 1 16.00 -1.71 23.95
CA MET A 1 15.53 -0.31 24.02
C MET A 1 15.61 0.26 22.61
N MET A 2 14.49 0.57 21.95
CA MET A 2 14.52 1.16 20.60
C MET A 2 15.07 2.59 20.70
N ARG A 3 16.08 2.92 19.90
CA ARG A 3 16.58 4.30 19.79
C ARG A 3 15.43 5.15 19.24
N ARG A 4 15.14 6.31 19.83
CA ARG A 4 14.01 7.18 19.39
C ARG A 4 14.08 7.53 17.90
N GLU A 5 15.29 7.61 17.37
CA GLU A 5 15.61 7.82 15.95
C GLU A 5 15.01 6.74 15.02
N ALA A 6 14.79 5.52 15.51
CA ALA A 6 14.22 4.42 14.74
C ALA A 6 12.67 4.39 14.74
N ILE A 7 12.01 5.25 15.51
CA ILE A 7 10.54 5.27 15.60
C ILE A 7 9.94 5.81 14.31
N LEU A 8 10.47 6.93 13.79
CA LEU A 8 9.98 7.54 12.56
C LEU A 8 10.05 6.58 11.34
N PRO A 9 11.19 5.94 11.01
CA PRO A 9 11.24 5.00 9.90
C PRO A 9 10.32 3.80 10.12
N LEU A 10 10.14 3.34 11.37
CA LEU A 10 9.20 2.26 11.69
C LEU A 10 7.75 2.63 11.40
N VAL A 11 7.32 3.84 11.80
CA VAL A 11 5.97 4.32 11.53
C VAL A 11 5.74 4.53 10.03
N LEU A 12 6.71 5.10 9.31
CA LEU A 12 6.63 5.28 7.86
C LEU A 12 6.56 3.94 7.12
N PHE A 13 7.39 2.97 7.53
CA PHE A 13 7.36 1.63 6.96
C PHE A 13 6.02 0.91 7.23
N ALA A 14 5.52 0.99 8.47
CA ALA A 14 4.22 0.41 8.82
C ALA A 14 3.08 1.04 8.01
N ALA A 15 3.08 2.38 7.88
CA ALA A 15 2.10 3.11 7.07
C ALA A 15 2.20 2.74 5.58
N LEU A 16 3.42 2.58 5.06
CA LEU A 16 3.65 2.14 3.68
C LEU A 16 3.05 0.76 3.45
N VAL A 17 3.39 -0.22 4.30
CA VAL A 17 2.89 -1.59 4.20
C VAL A 17 1.37 -1.62 4.32
N LEU A 18 0.80 -0.83 5.25
CA LEU A 18 -0.65 -0.70 5.38
C LEU A 18 -1.29 -0.16 4.10
N SER A 19 -0.76 0.94 3.55
CA SER A 19 -1.25 1.53 2.30
C SER A 19 -1.17 0.55 1.14
N VAL A 20 -0.07 -0.21 1.04
CA VAL A 20 0.09 -1.25 0.03
C VAL A 20 -0.93 -2.38 0.20
N ALA A 21 -1.15 -2.85 1.43
CA ALA A 21 -2.13 -3.88 1.73
C ALA A 21 -3.57 -3.42 1.41
N LEU A 22 -3.94 -2.19 1.76
CA LEU A 22 -5.23 -1.59 1.41
C LEU A 22 -5.40 -1.48 -0.10
N GLY A 23 -4.38 -1.01 -0.81
CA GLY A 23 -4.37 -0.93 -2.27
C GLY A 23 -4.49 -2.30 -2.94
N ALA A 24 -3.80 -3.32 -2.42
CA ALA A 24 -3.88 -4.68 -2.92
C ALA A 24 -5.26 -5.31 -2.70
N LEU A 25 -5.88 -5.08 -1.54
CA LEU A 25 -7.25 -5.51 -1.26
C LEU A 25 -8.28 -4.81 -2.16
N ALA A 26 -8.12 -3.50 -2.41
CA ALA A 26 -8.98 -2.78 -3.35
C ALA A 26 -8.80 -3.31 -4.79
N ALA A 27 -7.55 -3.56 -5.21
CA ALA A 27 -7.25 -4.08 -6.54
C ALA A 27 -7.75 -5.52 -6.75
N SER A 28 -7.71 -6.38 -5.72
CA SER A 28 -8.10 -7.79 -5.83
C SER A 28 -9.58 -7.98 -6.17
N GLY A 29 -10.45 -7.06 -5.74
CA GLY A 29 -11.87 -7.02 -6.11
C GLY A 29 -12.14 -6.81 -7.62
N HIS A 30 -11.10 -6.56 -8.41
CA HIS A 30 -11.17 -6.35 -9.86
C HIS A 30 -10.60 -7.51 -10.68
N PHE A 31 -10.39 -8.68 -10.06
CA PHE A 31 -9.96 -9.89 -10.73
C PHE A 31 -10.95 -11.05 -10.45
N PRO A 32 -11.25 -11.90 -11.45
CA PRO A 32 -10.78 -11.86 -12.85
C PRO A 32 -11.51 -10.77 -13.68
N HIS A 33 -11.11 -10.56 -14.95
CA HIS A 33 -11.55 -9.42 -15.78
C HIS A 33 -13.08 -9.30 -15.87
N GLU A 34 -13.78 -10.43 -15.87
CA GLU A 34 -15.23 -10.55 -15.97
C GLU A 34 -15.94 -9.90 -14.77
N ARG A 35 -15.30 -9.87 -13.59
CA ARG A 35 -15.85 -9.26 -12.37
C ARG A 35 -15.44 -7.79 -12.17
N ARG A 36 -14.68 -7.20 -13.10
CA ARG A 36 -14.31 -5.77 -13.01
C ARG A 36 -15.54 -4.88 -13.06
N VAL A 37 -15.50 -3.80 -12.28
CA VAL A 37 -16.51 -2.73 -12.32
C VAL A 37 -16.46 -2.05 -13.69
N PRO A 38 -17.59 -1.58 -14.25
CA PRO A 38 -17.62 -1.03 -15.61
C PRO A 38 -16.61 0.13 -15.84
N SER A 39 -16.36 0.94 -14.81
CA SER A 39 -15.38 2.02 -14.84
C SER A 39 -13.93 1.54 -15.03
N LEU A 40 -13.62 0.27 -14.80
CA LEU A 40 -12.28 -0.31 -14.91
C LEU A 40 -12.15 -1.34 -16.05
N ARG A 41 -13.22 -1.61 -16.80
CA ARG A 41 -13.22 -2.55 -17.92
C ARG A 41 -12.61 -1.97 -19.21
N GLY A 42 -12.80 -0.66 -19.45
CA GLY A 42 -12.22 0.01 -20.62
C GLY A 42 -10.70 0.20 -20.54
N GLY A 43 -10.05 0.51 -21.67
CA GLY A 43 -8.58 0.62 -21.75
C GLY A 43 -7.95 1.56 -20.72
N PHE A 44 -8.50 2.77 -20.54
CA PHE A 44 -8.03 3.69 -19.50
C PHE A 44 -8.23 3.15 -18.09
N GLY A 45 -9.34 2.46 -17.84
CA GLY A 45 -9.62 1.82 -16.55
C GLY A 45 -8.63 0.70 -16.23
N GLY A 46 -8.31 -0.13 -17.24
CA GLY A 46 -7.26 -1.14 -17.13
C GLY A 46 -5.89 -0.52 -16.85
N ALA A 47 -5.52 0.55 -17.54
CA ALA A 47 -4.26 1.26 -17.30
C ALA A 47 -4.16 1.80 -15.87
N VAL A 48 -5.24 2.36 -15.32
CA VAL A 48 -5.27 2.81 -13.91
C VAL A 48 -5.08 1.63 -12.95
N LEU A 49 -5.75 0.49 -13.18
CA LEU A 49 -5.62 -0.68 -12.32
C LEU A 49 -4.20 -1.26 -12.33
N PHE A 50 -3.65 -1.54 -13.51
CA PHE A 50 -2.31 -2.11 -13.61
C PHE A 50 -1.23 -1.11 -13.21
N GLY A 51 -1.40 0.18 -13.53
CA GLY A 51 -0.52 1.25 -13.08
C GLY A 51 -0.50 1.36 -11.56
N ALA A 52 -1.67 1.31 -10.91
CA ALA A 52 -1.75 1.28 -9.44
C ALA A 52 -1.04 0.04 -8.87
N CYS A 53 -1.28 -1.15 -9.41
CA CYS A 53 -0.58 -2.37 -8.96
C CYS A 53 0.95 -2.25 -9.10
N ALA A 54 1.43 -1.74 -10.23
CA ALA A 54 2.85 -1.53 -10.47
C ALA A 54 3.45 -0.51 -9.48
N LEU A 55 2.76 0.60 -9.22
CA LEU A 55 3.19 1.61 -8.25
C LEU A 55 3.21 1.06 -6.82
N LEU A 56 2.20 0.27 -6.42
CA LEU A 56 2.16 -0.39 -5.12
C LEU A 56 3.34 -1.36 -4.94
N ALA A 57 3.60 -2.20 -5.94
CA ALA A 57 4.71 -3.14 -5.93
C ALA A 57 6.07 -2.42 -5.87
N LEU A 58 6.27 -1.41 -6.72
CA LEU A 58 7.50 -0.63 -6.74
C LEU A 58 7.72 0.12 -5.42
N SER A 59 6.68 0.73 -4.87
CA SER A 59 6.74 1.44 -3.57
C SER A 59 7.13 0.49 -2.44
N LEU A 60 6.58 -0.73 -2.43
CA LEU A 60 6.93 -1.74 -1.44
C LEU A 60 8.40 -2.17 -1.56
N VAL A 61 8.89 -2.41 -2.79
CA VAL A 61 10.30 -2.77 -3.03
C VAL A 61 11.23 -1.65 -2.58
N VAL A 62 10.95 -0.40 -2.95
CA VAL A 62 11.75 0.77 -2.54
C VAL A 62 11.76 0.93 -1.02
N GLY A 63 10.59 0.87 -0.37
CA GLY A 63 10.50 1.02 1.07
C GLY A 63 11.12 -0.15 1.84
N ALA A 64 11.02 -1.38 1.34
CA ALA A 64 11.70 -2.53 1.92
C ALA A 64 13.22 -2.42 1.81
N ALA A 65 13.73 -1.95 0.66
CA ALA A 65 15.15 -1.70 0.47
C ALA A 65 15.68 -0.60 1.42
N ALA A 66 14.92 0.48 1.62
CA ALA A 66 15.24 1.52 2.59
C ALA A 66 15.23 0.99 4.03
N ALA A 67 14.16 0.28 4.43
CA ALA A 67 14.01 -0.31 5.75
C ALA A 67 15.14 -1.31 6.07
N TRP A 68 15.60 -2.08 5.08
CA TRP A 68 16.72 -3.03 5.23
C TRP A 68 17.99 -2.35 5.75
N ARG A 69 18.21 -1.07 5.41
CA ARG A 69 19.43 -0.33 5.73
C ARG A 69 19.37 0.40 7.06
N ILE A 70 18.20 0.88 7.47
CA ILE A 70 18.06 1.85 8.56
C ILE A 70 17.34 1.31 9.80
N MET A 71 16.76 0.11 9.74
CA MET A 71 15.90 -0.43 10.80
C MET A 71 16.33 -1.81 11.31
N PRO A 72 16.05 -2.14 12.59
CA PRO A 72 16.18 -3.50 13.09
C PRO A 72 15.11 -4.41 12.47
N TRP A 73 15.54 -5.49 11.84
CA TRP A 73 14.70 -6.49 11.17
C TRP A 73 13.50 -6.98 11.98
N PRO A 74 13.65 -7.35 13.27
CA PRO A 74 12.51 -7.82 14.05
C PRO A 74 11.37 -6.81 14.14
N ALA A 75 11.69 -5.53 14.31
CA ALA A 75 10.69 -4.47 14.39
C ALA A 75 9.97 -4.28 13.06
N ALA A 76 10.70 -4.30 11.94
CA ALA A 76 10.11 -4.17 10.60
C ALA A 76 9.14 -5.32 10.30
N VAL A 77 9.51 -6.57 10.63
CA VAL A 77 8.63 -7.73 10.44
C VAL A 77 7.36 -7.62 11.29
N ILE A 78 7.50 -7.26 12.57
CA ILE A 78 6.34 -7.11 13.47
C ILE A 78 5.42 -5.99 12.98
N ALA A 79 5.96 -4.81 12.67
CA ALA A 79 5.17 -3.67 12.26
C ALA A 79 4.53 -3.88 10.88
N GLY A 80 5.25 -4.47 9.93
CA GLY A 80 4.72 -4.83 8.62
C GLY A 80 3.63 -5.90 8.72
N GLY A 81 3.86 -6.95 9.52
CA GLY A 81 2.85 -7.98 9.77
C GLY A 81 1.58 -7.41 10.41
N ALA A 82 1.73 -6.57 11.44
CA ALA A 82 0.61 -5.90 12.08
C ALA A 82 -0.16 -5.00 11.10
N ALA A 83 0.53 -4.26 10.24
CA ALA A 83 -0.06 -3.42 9.20
C ALA A 83 -0.89 -4.24 8.19
N ILE A 84 -0.37 -5.39 7.73
CA ILE A 84 -1.09 -6.30 6.83
C ILE A 84 -2.36 -6.84 7.50
N LEU A 85 -2.26 -7.29 8.75
CA LEU A 85 -3.41 -7.82 9.50
C LEU A 85 -4.46 -6.74 9.80
N ALA A 86 -4.05 -5.49 9.99
CA ALA A 86 -4.96 -4.37 10.20
C ALA A 86 -5.69 -3.95 8.93
N ALA A 87 -5.13 -4.19 7.74
CA ALA A 87 -5.67 -3.67 6.48
C ALA A 87 -7.14 -4.06 6.22
N PRO A 88 -7.59 -5.32 6.35
CA PRO A 88 -9.00 -5.67 6.13
C PRO A 88 -9.94 -4.97 7.11
N LEU A 89 -9.51 -4.81 8.37
CA LEU A 89 -10.30 -4.14 9.42
C LEU A 89 -10.46 -2.64 9.12
N LEU A 90 -9.40 -2.00 8.63
CA LEU A 90 -9.38 -0.58 8.27
C LEU A 90 -10.05 -0.30 6.91
N LEU A 91 -10.14 -1.29 6.02
CA LEU A 91 -10.86 -1.17 4.76
C LEU A 91 -12.38 -1.27 4.95
N ARG A 92 -12.85 -2.09 5.90
CA ARG A 92 -14.27 -2.35 6.18
C ARG A 92 -15.16 -1.11 6.38
N PRO A 93 -14.76 -0.05 7.11
CA PRO A 93 -15.61 1.13 7.29
C PRO A 93 -15.67 2.05 6.07
N LEU A 94 -14.82 1.85 5.05
CA LEU A 94 -14.79 2.72 3.88
C LEU A 94 -15.99 2.44 2.96
N PRO A 95 -16.54 3.46 2.28
CA PRO A 95 -17.66 3.27 1.37
C PRO A 95 -17.32 2.32 0.21
N ASP A 96 -18.22 1.39 -0.12
CA ASP A 96 -18.02 0.45 -1.24
C ASP A 96 -17.75 1.15 -2.58
N ARG A 97 -18.41 2.31 -2.80
CA ARG A 97 -18.17 3.14 -4.00
C ARG A 97 -16.74 3.65 -4.11
N PHE A 98 -16.06 3.86 -2.98
CA PHE A 98 -14.67 4.28 -2.93
C PHE A 98 -13.76 3.08 -3.13
N VAL A 99 -13.94 2.02 -2.33
CA VAL A 99 -13.10 0.81 -2.35
C VAL A 99 -13.09 0.14 -3.72
N ASN A 100 -14.26 0.02 -4.37
CA ASN A 100 -14.39 -0.56 -5.70
C ASN A 100 -14.11 0.45 -6.84
N GLY A 101 -13.76 1.69 -6.50
CA GLY A 101 -13.57 2.76 -7.47
C GLY A 101 -12.11 2.96 -7.86
N ARG A 102 -11.89 3.71 -8.94
CA ARG A 102 -10.56 4.25 -9.29
C ARG A 102 -9.94 5.07 -8.15
N ALA A 103 -10.79 5.70 -7.33
CA ALA A 103 -10.37 6.56 -6.24
C ALA A 103 -9.50 5.82 -5.20
N ALA A 104 -9.90 4.61 -4.79
CA ALA A 104 -9.09 3.81 -3.87
C ALA A 104 -7.73 3.43 -4.48
N LEU A 105 -7.71 3.03 -5.76
CA LEU A 105 -6.47 2.67 -6.46
C LEU A 105 -5.52 3.86 -6.52
N VAL A 106 -6.00 5.04 -6.90
CA VAL A 106 -5.19 6.27 -6.98
C VAL A 106 -4.74 6.73 -5.60
N ALA A 107 -5.63 6.72 -4.61
CA ALA A 107 -5.31 7.17 -3.26
C ALA A 107 -4.25 6.28 -2.60
N PHE A 108 -4.43 4.96 -2.61
CA PHE A 108 -3.49 4.04 -1.97
C PHE A 108 -2.16 3.95 -2.72
N SER A 109 -2.17 3.93 -4.06
CA SER A 109 -0.91 3.96 -4.83
C SER A 109 -0.15 5.28 -4.65
N GLY A 110 -0.86 6.42 -4.66
CA GLY A 110 -0.26 7.73 -4.40
C GLY A 110 0.32 7.83 -2.99
N ALA A 111 -0.43 7.40 -1.97
CA ALA A 111 0.06 7.37 -0.59
C ALA A 111 1.28 6.46 -0.44
N SER A 112 1.28 5.28 -1.07
CA SER A 112 2.41 4.35 -1.06
C SER A 112 3.67 4.97 -1.70
N VAL A 113 3.53 5.70 -2.82
CA VAL A 113 4.68 6.39 -3.44
C VAL A 113 5.25 7.45 -2.50
N VAL A 114 4.39 8.30 -1.92
CA VAL A 114 4.83 9.35 -0.98
C VAL A 114 5.53 8.76 0.22
N LEU A 115 4.97 7.69 0.81
CA LEU A 115 5.55 7.03 1.99
C LEU A 115 6.87 6.32 1.66
N ALA A 116 6.97 5.67 0.50
CA ALA A 116 8.19 5.01 0.05
C ALA A 116 9.32 6.03 -0.21
N LEU A 117 9.01 7.17 -0.83
CA LEU A 117 9.98 8.25 -1.03
C LEU A 117 10.40 8.88 0.30
N ALA A 118 9.45 9.16 1.20
CA ALA A 118 9.75 9.69 2.52
C ALA A 118 10.69 8.76 3.31
N LEU A 119 10.46 7.44 3.24
CA LEU A 119 11.31 6.46 3.89
C LEU A 119 12.69 6.30 3.22
N ALA A 120 12.75 6.39 1.89
CA ALA A 120 14.00 6.27 1.13
C ALA A 120 14.91 7.49 1.24
N LEU A 121 14.38 8.63 1.68
CA LEU A 121 15.12 9.87 1.90
C LEU A 121 15.59 10.06 3.36
N LEU A 122 15.30 9.09 4.24
CA LEU A 122 15.87 9.01 5.60
C LEU A 122 17.25 8.33 5.58
#